data_AF-A0A1K1QZ46-F1
#
_entry.id   AF-A0A1K1QZ46-F1
#
_cell.length_a   1.000
_cell.length_b   1.000
_cell.length_c   1.000
_cell.angle_alpha   90.00
_cell.angle_beta   90.00
_cell.angle_gamma   90.00
#
_symmetry.space_group_name_H-M   'P 1'
#
loop_
_entity.id
_entity.type
_entity.pdbx_description
1 polymer ?
#
loop_
_entity_poly.entity_id
_entity_poly.type
_entity_poly.pdbx_seq_one_letter_code
_entity_poly.pdbx_strand_id
1 'polypeptide(L)'
;MAYTFEKGRIYRMPTHFGPAPGPRQVPNALAVDPHRNPTRMTVSASFLTDAARLERHLPERFTLAGEPVVTVEFHYLTGIDWLAGRGYTMVHVSWPAIFAGTRDRAAGKFLAAVWENLADPIITGRDEIGHPKLYADVAAPRQFNGEQHCEASWMGFRFLELGVTGLREPVADTPPARSDGTLMLKYTPRTGDWGETELCQVTLTPVHDPYVTVDRRHVGDARVRFNVASWSDLPTMAHVVNALAELPIVEMRGGSIVHAHGGKPYLDQCVLS
;
A
#
# COMPACT_ATOMS: atom_id res chain seq x y z
N MET A 1 -26.32 -18.90 26.45
CA MET A 1 -26.15 -19.38 25.05
C MET A 1 -24.79 -18.93 24.56
N ALA A 2 -24.06 -19.78 23.83
CA ALA A 2 -22.82 -19.37 23.17
C ALA A 2 -23.13 -18.49 21.94
N TYR A 3 -22.19 -17.64 21.51
CA TYR A 3 -22.38 -16.81 20.32
C TYR A 3 -22.17 -17.62 19.04
N THR A 4 -22.82 -17.21 17.95
CA THR A 4 -22.67 -17.80 16.62
C THR A 4 -22.33 -16.71 15.61
N PHE A 5 -21.59 -17.07 14.56
CA PHE A 5 -21.30 -16.15 13.46
C PHE A 5 -22.54 -15.86 12.62
N GLU A 6 -22.77 -14.58 12.34
CA GLU A 6 -23.82 -14.11 11.44
C GLU A 6 -23.43 -14.35 9.98
N LYS A 7 -24.34 -14.94 9.21
CA LYS A 7 -24.10 -15.21 7.78
C LYS A 7 -23.88 -13.90 7.01
N GLY A 8 -22.84 -13.87 6.17
CA GLY A 8 -22.54 -12.73 5.30
C GLY A 8 -21.91 -11.53 6.01
N ARG A 9 -21.49 -11.69 7.27
CA ARG A 9 -20.78 -10.66 8.04
C ARG A 9 -19.30 -10.98 8.15
N ILE A 10 -18.48 -9.94 8.10
CA ILE A 10 -17.02 -10.02 8.25
C ILE A 10 -16.67 -9.96 9.74
N TYR A 11 -15.89 -10.92 10.21
CA TYR A 11 -15.37 -10.98 11.57
C TYR A 11 -13.86 -10.83 11.57
N ARG A 12 -13.35 -10.18 12.61
CA ARG A 12 -11.94 -10.15 13.00
C ARG A 12 -11.90 -10.36 14.51
N MET A 13 -10.77 -10.82 15.04
CA MET A 13 -10.62 -10.90 16.50
C MET A 13 -10.73 -9.50 17.12
N PRO A 14 -11.36 -9.35 18.30
CA PRO A 14 -12.09 -10.34 19.09
C PRO A 14 -13.53 -10.60 18.57
N THR A 15 -13.82 -11.83 18.15
CA THR A 15 -15.09 -12.16 17.46
C THR A 15 -16.34 -12.23 18.32
N HIS A 16 -16.17 -12.40 19.64
CA HIS A 16 -17.28 -12.55 20.59
C HIS A 16 -18.02 -11.23 20.86
N PHE A 17 -17.55 -10.11 20.31
CA PHE A 17 -18.22 -8.80 20.34
C PHE A 17 -18.95 -8.46 19.03
N GLY A 18 -19.10 -9.43 18.12
CA GLY A 18 -19.86 -9.28 16.88
C GLY A 18 -19.01 -8.97 15.64
N PRO A 19 -19.67 -8.71 14.50
CA PRO A 19 -19.00 -8.40 13.25
C PRO A 19 -18.10 -7.16 13.34
N ALA A 20 -16.94 -7.21 12.72
CA ALA A 20 -15.93 -6.17 12.86
C ALA A 20 -16.14 -5.04 11.83
N PRO A 21 -16.41 -3.78 12.24
CA PRO A 21 -16.60 -2.66 11.31
C PRO A 21 -15.28 -2.29 10.62
N GLY A 22 -15.35 -1.86 9.36
CA GLY A 22 -14.16 -1.55 8.58
C GLY A 22 -14.47 -1.08 7.16
N PRO A 23 -13.46 -0.91 6.29
CA PRO A 23 -13.63 -0.39 4.94
C PRO A 23 -14.58 -1.22 4.07
N ARG A 24 -14.70 -2.52 4.35
CA ARG A 24 -15.56 -3.48 3.63
C ARG A 24 -16.84 -3.83 4.38
N GLN A 25 -17.01 -3.30 5.59
CA GLN A 25 -18.17 -3.55 6.44
C GLN A 25 -18.48 -2.30 7.24
N VAL A 26 -19.10 -1.34 6.58
CA VAL A 26 -19.56 -0.10 7.22
C VAL A 26 -20.86 -0.36 8.01
N PRO A 27 -21.08 0.32 9.15
CA PRO A 27 -22.36 0.23 9.85
C PRO A 27 -23.53 0.65 8.96
N ASN A 28 -24.64 -0.09 9.00
CA ASN A 28 -25.82 0.18 8.15
C ASN A 28 -26.42 1.58 8.32
N ALA A 29 -26.25 2.18 9.51
CA ALA A 29 -26.76 3.53 9.82
C ALA A 29 -25.89 4.65 9.22
N LEU A 30 -24.71 4.33 8.68
CA LEU A 30 -23.78 5.30 8.13
C LEU A 30 -24.13 5.60 6.67
N ALA A 31 -24.39 6.88 6.36
CA ALA A 31 -24.44 7.35 5.00
C ALA A 31 -23.00 7.54 4.48
N VAL A 32 -22.55 6.62 3.64
CA VAL A 32 -21.25 6.73 2.95
C VAL A 32 -21.42 7.49 1.64
N ASP A 33 -20.44 8.32 1.30
CA ASP A 33 -20.39 9.02 0.01
C ASP A 33 -19.06 8.72 -0.69
N PRO A 34 -18.97 7.60 -1.43
CA PRO A 34 -17.73 7.21 -2.09
C PRO A 34 -17.35 8.13 -3.26
N HIS A 35 -18.23 9.04 -3.68
CA HIS A 35 -17.90 10.06 -4.69
C HIS A 35 -17.19 11.26 -4.08
N ARG A 36 -17.38 11.54 -2.78
CA ARG A 36 -16.74 12.66 -2.09
C ARG A 36 -15.60 12.22 -1.18
N ASN A 37 -15.74 11.08 -0.54
CA ASN A 37 -14.85 10.61 0.51
C ASN A 37 -14.14 9.30 0.12
N PRO A 38 -12.89 9.10 0.56
CA PRO A 38 -12.04 10.05 1.29
C PRO A 38 -11.41 11.10 0.36
N THR A 39 -10.87 12.18 0.92
CA THR A 39 -9.92 13.05 0.21
C THR A 39 -8.50 12.53 0.43
N ARG A 40 -7.65 12.58 -0.60
CA ARG A 40 -6.27 12.08 -0.54
C ARG A 40 -5.29 13.02 -1.21
N MET A 41 -4.11 13.13 -0.60
CA MET A 41 -2.90 13.63 -1.23
C MET A 41 -1.91 12.47 -1.36
N THR A 42 -1.43 12.20 -2.57
CA THR A 42 -0.40 11.21 -2.84
C THR A 42 0.87 11.91 -3.27
N VAL A 43 2.00 11.63 -2.62
CA VAL A 43 3.34 12.04 -3.06
C VAL A 43 4.11 10.78 -3.43
N SER A 44 4.57 10.68 -4.67
CA SER A 44 5.25 9.48 -5.16
C SER A 44 6.60 9.79 -5.80
N ALA A 45 7.45 8.77 -5.80
CA ALA A 45 8.73 8.77 -6.49
C ALA A 45 9.02 7.35 -7.00
N SER A 46 9.59 7.28 -8.19
CA SER A 46 9.94 6.00 -8.82
C SER A 46 11.40 5.99 -9.23
N PHE A 47 12.05 4.84 -9.18
CA PHE A 47 13.43 4.67 -9.63
C PHE A 47 13.66 3.32 -10.28
N LEU A 48 14.52 3.31 -11.30
CA LEU A 48 15.06 2.10 -11.90
C LEU A 48 16.10 1.49 -10.95
N THR A 49 16.03 0.18 -10.75
CA THR A 49 17.01 -0.58 -9.95
C THR A 49 17.58 -1.78 -10.73
N ASP A 50 18.36 -2.61 -10.04
CA ASP A 50 18.88 -3.87 -10.58
C ASP A 50 17.78 -4.95 -10.62
N ALA A 51 17.51 -5.49 -11.81
CA ALA A 51 16.45 -6.49 -11.99
C ALA A 51 16.68 -7.76 -11.17
N ALA A 52 17.91 -8.30 -11.18
CA ALA A 52 18.23 -9.55 -10.51
C ALA A 52 18.16 -9.45 -8.98
N ARG A 53 18.36 -8.25 -8.41
CA ARG A 53 18.11 -7.98 -6.98
C ARG A 53 16.63 -7.85 -6.70
N LEU A 54 15.89 -7.09 -7.52
CA LEU A 54 14.46 -6.87 -7.33
C LEU A 54 13.65 -8.18 -7.43
N GLU A 55 14.00 -9.05 -8.37
CA GLU A 55 13.35 -10.36 -8.58
C GLU A 55 13.48 -11.30 -7.37
N ARG A 56 14.49 -11.14 -6.51
CA ARG A 56 14.63 -11.94 -5.27
C ARG A 56 13.52 -11.64 -4.25
N HIS A 57 12.83 -10.52 -4.41
CA HIS A 57 11.71 -10.12 -3.57
C HIS A 57 10.36 -10.54 -4.17
N LEU A 58 10.35 -11.22 -5.32
CA LEU A 58 9.14 -11.78 -5.92
C LEU A 58 8.92 -13.21 -5.41
N PRO A 59 7.71 -13.53 -4.92
CA PRO A 59 7.35 -14.90 -4.57
C PRO A 59 7.32 -15.82 -5.79
N GLU A 60 7.24 -17.12 -5.56
CA GLU A 60 6.98 -18.08 -6.63
C GLU A 60 5.78 -17.66 -7.49
N ARG A 61 5.88 -17.94 -8.80
CA ARG A 61 4.87 -17.61 -9.83
C ARG A 61 4.71 -16.12 -10.12
N PHE A 62 5.49 -15.25 -9.47
CA PHE A 62 5.64 -13.88 -9.90
C PHE A 62 6.89 -13.71 -10.76
N THR A 63 6.76 -12.88 -11.79
CA THR A 63 7.89 -12.37 -12.57
C THR A 63 7.78 -10.87 -12.69
N LEU A 64 8.91 -10.18 -12.86
CA LEU A 64 8.91 -8.75 -13.13
C LEU A 64 8.17 -8.44 -14.44
N ALA A 65 7.41 -7.35 -14.47
CA ALA A 65 6.70 -6.90 -15.66
C ALA A 65 7.36 -5.63 -16.22
N GLY A 66 8.16 -5.77 -17.28
CA GLY A 66 8.86 -4.65 -17.89
C GLY A 66 10.11 -4.24 -17.11
N GLU A 67 10.35 -2.92 -17.00
CA GLU A 67 11.52 -2.40 -16.30
C GLU A 67 11.47 -2.64 -14.78
N PRO A 68 12.63 -2.84 -14.11
CA PRO A 68 12.73 -3.00 -12.65
C PRO A 68 12.56 -1.67 -11.93
N VAL A 69 11.35 -1.11 -11.99
CA VAL A 69 11.01 0.17 -11.37
C VAL A 69 10.37 -0.05 -10.02
N VAL A 70 11.02 0.45 -8.98
CA VAL A 70 10.45 0.55 -7.63
C VAL A 70 9.71 1.88 -7.53
N THR A 71 8.49 1.85 -7.02
CA THR A 71 7.68 3.04 -6.74
C THR A 71 7.36 3.12 -5.25
N VAL A 72 7.65 4.28 -4.67
CA VAL A 72 7.32 4.65 -3.29
C VAL A 72 6.22 5.70 -3.31
N GLU A 73 5.13 5.49 -2.59
CA GLU A 73 3.97 6.40 -2.55
C GLU A 73 3.57 6.69 -1.10
N PHE A 74 3.59 7.95 -0.69
CA PHE A 74 2.95 8.40 0.56
C PHE A 74 1.54 8.88 0.25
N HIS A 75 0.54 8.27 0.88
CA HIS A 75 -0.86 8.63 0.78
C HIS A 75 -1.35 9.23 2.11
N TYR A 76 -1.79 10.47 2.08
CA TYR A 76 -2.38 11.17 3.23
C TYR A 76 -3.89 11.28 3.02
N LEU A 77 -4.66 10.52 3.79
CA LEU A 77 -6.11 10.44 3.65
C LEU A 77 -6.79 11.20 4.79
N THR A 78 -7.88 11.87 4.48
CA THR A 78 -8.77 12.53 5.45
C THR A 78 -10.24 12.32 5.05
N GLY A 79 -11.17 12.53 5.99
CA GLY A 79 -12.60 12.42 5.69
C GLY A 79 -13.07 10.99 5.42
N ILE A 80 -12.47 9.99 6.07
CA ILE A 80 -12.81 8.59 5.81
C ILE A 80 -14.10 8.21 6.57
N ASP A 81 -15.15 7.85 5.83
CA ASP A 81 -16.48 7.57 6.40
C ASP A 81 -16.46 6.46 7.45
N TRP A 82 -15.81 5.32 7.14
CA TRP A 82 -15.74 4.17 8.05
C TRP A 82 -14.89 4.44 9.31
N LEU A 83 -14.15 5.55 9.35
CA LEU A 83 -13.41 6.06 10.51
C LEU A 83 -14.05 7.34 11.11
N ALA A 84 -15.33 7.58 10.81
CA ALA A 84 -16.08 8.74 11.25
C ALA A 84 -15.37 10.08 10.94
N GLY A 85 -14.91 10.23 9.69
CA GLY A 85 -14.28 11.43 9.16
C GLY A 85 -12.79 11.60 9.46
N ARG A 86 -12.19 10.69 10.25
CA ARG A 86 -10.75 10.71 10.54
C ARG A 86 -9.91 10.38 9.31
N GLY A 87 -8.61 10.64 9.43
CA GLY A 87 -7.60 10.36 8.44
C GLY A 87 -6.59 9.32 8.93
N TYR A 88 -5.83 8.77 7.99
CA TYR A 88 -4.60 8.03 8.27
C TYR A 88 -3.65 8.17 7.07
N THR A 89 -2.41 7.73 7.26
CA THR A 89 -1.37 7.78 6.23
C THR A 89 -0.91 6.39 5.87
N MET A 90 -0.60 6.17 4.60
CA MET A 90 -0.01 4.94 4.07
C MET A 90 1.26 5.26 3.31
N VAL A 91 2.26 4.40 3.43
CA VAL A 91 3.44 4.38 2.57
C VAL A 91 3.42 3.07 1.82
N HIS A 92 3.30 3.11 0.50
CA HIS A 92 3.38 1.94 -0.35
C HIS A 92 4.76 1.84 -0.99
N VAL A 93 5.31 0.63 -1.03
CA VAL A 93 6.47 0.28 -1.86
C VAL A 93 6.07 -0.88 -2.77
N SER A 94 6.25 -0.71 -4.07
CA SER A 94 5.79 -1.67 -5.07
C SER A 94 6.63 -1.66 -6.35
N TRP A 95 6.49 -2.70 -7.16
CA TRP A 95 7.07 -2.80 -8.49
C TRP A 95 6.15 -3.58 -9.44
N PRO A 96 6.26 -3.39 -10.76
CA PRO A 96 5.39 -4.05 -11.72
C PRO A 96 5.70 -5.55 -11.81
N ALA A 97 4.67 -6.39 -11.73
CA ALA A 97 4.80 -7.84 -11.77
C ALA A 97 3.65 -8.50 -12.54
N ILE A 98 3.92 -9.71 -13.01
CA ILE A 98 2.92 -10.64 -13.54
C ILE A 98 2.85 -11.82 -12.59
N PHE A 99 1.65 -12.15 -12.13
CA PHE A 99 1.34 -13.41 -11.48
C PHE A 99 0.84 -14.42 -12.53
N ALA A 100 1.46 -15.60 -12.56
CA ALA A 100 1.05 -16.74 -13.37
C ALA A 100 0.59 -17.89 -12.46
N GLY A 101 -0.67 -17.85 -12.07
CA GLY A 101 -1.33 -18.90 -11.29
C GLY A 101 -1.60 -20.16 -12.10
N THR A 102 -2.26 -21.12 -11.46
CA THR A 102 -2.68 -22.36 -12.13
C THR A 102 -3.80 -22.12 -13.14
N ARG A 103 -4.68 -21.15 -12.86
CA ARG A 103 -5.83 -20.79 -13.70
C ARG A 103 -5.84 -19.31 -14.03
N ASP A 104 -5.43 -18.49 -13.07
CA ASP A 104 -5.51 -17.04 -13.17
C ASP A 104 -4.16 -16.45 -13.58
N ARG A 105 -4.22 -15.41 -14.42
CA ARG A 105 -3.06 -14.59 -14.76
C ARG A 105 -3.42 -13.14 -14.57
N ALA A 106 -2.57 -12.39 -13.88
CA ALA A 106 -2.78 -10.97 -13.63
C ALA A 106 -1.47 -10.18 -13.76
N ALA A 107 -1.52 -9.02 -14.39
CA ALA A 107 -0.43 -8.07 -14.48
C ALA A 107 -0.78 -6.82 -13.66
N GLY A 108 0.12 -6.33 -12.82
CA GLY A 108 -0.18 -5.19 -11.97
C GLY A 108 1.02 -4.77 -11.13
N LYS A 109 0.79 -3.99 -10.08
CA LYS A 109 1.84 -3.71 -9.10
C LYS A 109 1.84 -4.78 -8.02
N PHE A 110 2.98 -5.41 -7.79
CA PHE A 110 3.20 -6.23 -6.60
C PHE A 110 3.45 -5.29 -5.41
N LEU A 111 2.54 -5.29 -4.46
CA LEU A 111 2.66 -4.48 -3.25
C LEU A 111 3.57 -5.21 -2.27
N ALA A 112 4.80 -4.74 -2.14
CA ALA A 112 5.86 -5.44 -1.42
C ALA A 112 5.90 -5.10 0.07
N ALA A 113 5.70 -3.82 0.40
CA ALA A 113 5.64 -3.36 1.78
C ALA A 113 4.67 -2.18 1.90
N VAL A 114 3.98 -2.12 3.04
CA VAL A 114 3.12 -0.99 3.40
C VAL A 114 3.43 -0.58 4.84
N TRP A 115 3.58 0.71 5.09
CA TRP A 115 3.56 1.26 6.45
C TRP A 115 2.36 2.17 6.64
N GLU A 116 1.66 2.05 7.77
CA GLU A 116 0.57 2.95 8.13
C GLU A 116 0.72 3.44 9.57
N ASN A 117 0.13 4.59 9.88
CA ASN A 117 0.17 5.19 11.22
C ASN A 117 -1.07 4.90 12.09
N LEU A 118 -1.95 3.99 11.64
CA LEU A 118 -3.17 3.61 12.36
C LEU A 118 -3.38 2.09 12.30
N ALA A 119 -3.69 1.47 13.45
CA ALA A 119 -3.85 0.02 13.55
C ALA A 119 -5.08 -0.51 12.80
N ASP A 120 -6.19 0.24 12.81
CA ASP A 120 -7.45 -0.15 12.18
C ASP A 120 -7.31 -0.55 10.70
N PRO A 121 -6.70 0.27 9.81
CA PRO A 121 -6.45 -0.10 8.42
C PRO A 121 -5.37 -1.20 8.29
N ILE A 122 -4.41 -1.29 9.22
CA ILE A 122 -3.38 -2.35 9.23
C ILE A 122 -4.05 -3.72 9.39
N ILE A 123 -4.86 -3.87 10.44
CA ILE A 123 -5.48 -5.15 10.81
C ILE A 123 -6.41 -5.62 9.70
N THR A 124 -7.36 -4.78 9.26
CA THR A 124 -8.28 -5.15 8.16
C THR A 124 -7.55 -5.45 6.87
N GLY A 125 -6.50 -4.69 6.52
CA GLY A 125 -5.74 -4.90 5.29
C GLY A 125 -4.98 -6.24 5.28
N ARG A 126 -4.36 -6.61 6.41
CA ARG A 126 -3.64 -7.88 6.54
C ARG A 126 -4.60 -9.07 6.57
N ASP A 127 -5.58 -9.02 7.48
CA ASP A 127 -6.44 -10.16 7.80
C ASP A 127 -7.41 -10.48 6.67
N GLU A 128 -7.91 -9.48 5.95
CA GLU A 128 -8.90 -9.69 4.91
C GLU A 128 -8.25 -9.95 3.55
N ILE A 129 -7.28 -9.11 3.15
CA ILE A 129 -6.79 -9.05 1.77
C ILE A 129 -5.28 -9.15 1.61
N GLY A 130 -4.54 -9.50 2.67
CA GLY A 130 -3.11 -9.78 2.56
C GLY A 130 -2.22 -8.58 2.22
N HIS A 131 -2.65 -7.34 2.46
CA HIS A 131 -1.71 -6.21 2.34
C HIS A 131 -0.54 -6.42 3.34
N PRO A 132 0.72 -6.25 2.91
CA PRO A 132 1.91 -6.46 3.76
C PRO A 132 2.14 -5.25 4.69
N LYS A 133 1.15 -4.95 5.54
CA LYS A 133 1.13 -3.74 6.35
C LYS A 133 1.94 -3.91 7.63
N LEU A 134 2.69 -2.86 7.95
CA LEU A 134 3.47 -2.65 9.15
C LEU A 134 3.07 -1.29 9.76
N TYR A 135 3.39 -1.08 11.02
CA TYR A 135 3.18 0.22 11.66
C TYR A 135 4.40 1.12 11.49
N ALA A 136 4.18 2.41 11.24
CA ALA A 136 5.20 3.44 11.36
C ALA A 136 4.58 4.79 11.75
N ASP A 137 5.38 5.63 12.42
CA ASP A 137 5.09 7.05 12.53
C ASP A 137 5.33 7.69 11.17
N VAL A 138 4.28 8.23 10.56
CA VAL A 138 4.37 8.95 9.29
C VAL A 138 3.99 10.40 9.53
N ALA A 139 4.97 11.29 9.38
CA ALA A 139 4.78 12.71 9.62
C ALA A 139 3.88 13.33 8.54
N ALA A 140 3.16 14.40 8.90
CA ALA A 140 2.47 15.21 7.91
C ALA A 140 3.46 15.71 6.84
N PRO A 141 3.05 15.78 5.56
CA PRO A 141 3.95 16.16 4.49
C PRO A 141 4.27 17.66 4.64
N ARG A 142 5.55 18.02 4.49
CA ARG A 142 6.01 19.40 4.63
C ARG A 142 6.33 19.98 3.26
N GLN A 143 5.92 21.24 3.04
CA GLN A 143 6.33 21.99 1.86
C GLN A 143 7.28 23.12 2.28
N PHE A 144 8.48 23.14 1.71
CA PHE A 144 9.48 24.19 2.00
C PHE A 144 10.38 24.41 0.79
N ASN A 145 10.65 25.67 0.44
CA ASN A 145 11.51 26.06 -0.69
C ASN A 145 11.18 25.35 -2.02
N GLY A 146 9.89 25.18 -2.33
CA GLY A 146 9.45 24.53 -3.57
C GLY A 146 9.60 23.01 -3.59
N GLU A 147 9.91 22.40 -2.45
CA GLU A 147 9.99 20.96 -2.27
C GLU A 147 8.83 20.43 -1.42
N GLN A 148 8.24 19.31 -1.85
CA GLN A 148 7.38 18.48 -1.04
C GLN A 148 8.18 17.35 -0.37
N HIS A 149 8.25 17.35 0.95
CA HIS A 149 8.99 16.38 1.75
C HIS A 149 8.05 15.46 2.53
N CYS A 150 8.33 14.16 2.50
CA CYS A 150 7.64 13.11 3.25
C CYS A 150 8.67 12.26 4.00
N GLU A 151 8.31 11.79 5.19
CA GLU A 151 9.17 10.89 5.97
C GLU A 151 8.36 9.89 6.79
N ALA A 152 8.94 8.70 6.96
CA ALA A 152 8.45 7.67 7.87
C ALA A 152 9.54 7.28 8.86
N SER A 153 9.12 7.03 10.09
CA SER A 153 9.99 6.70 11.21
C SER A 153 9.33 5.67 12.13
N TRP A 154 10.12 5.08 13.02
CA TRP A 154 9.59 4.27 14.10
C TRP A 154 10.34 4.61 15.38
N MET A 155 9.62 5.09 16.40
CA MET A 155 10.19 5.46 17.69
C MET A 155 11.40 6.42 17.58
N GLY A 156 11.33 7.37 16.65
CA GLY A 156 12.38 8.37 16.43
C GLY A 156 13.46 7.98 15.43
N PHE A 157 13.55 6.72 14.98
CA PHE A 157 14.45 6.34 13.89
C PHE A 157 13.78 6.58 12.53
N ARG A 158 14.26 7.59 11.78
CA ARG A 158 13.77 7.89 10.44
C ARG A 158 14.37 6.93 9.42
N PHE A 159 13.54 6.04 8.89
CA PHE A 159 13.99 4.98 7.98
C PHE A 159 13.71 5.27 6.50
N LEU A 160 12.80 6.20 6.19
CA LEU A 160 12.44 6.54 4.82
C LEU A 160 12.21 8.04 4.67
N GLU A 161 12.78 8.61 3.61
CA GLU A 161 12.62 9.99 3.19
C GLU A 161 12.28 10.03 1.69
N LEU A 162 11.35 10.91 1.32
CA LEU A 162 10.96 11.16 -0.08
C LEU A 162 10.81 12.67 -0.29
N GLY A 163 11.42 13.19 -1.36
CA GLY A 163 11.32 14.59 -1.75
C GLY A 163 10.92 14.73 -3.22
N VAL A 164 10.04 15.69 -3.54
CA VAL A 164 9.67 16.06 -4.92
C VAL A 164 9.83 17.57 -5.11
N THR A 165 10.57 17.98 -6.13
CA THR A 165 10.90 19.37 -6.48
C THR A 165 10.56 19.68 -7.94
N GLY A 166 10.64 20.96 -8.33
CA GLY A 166 10.51 21.34 -9.75
C GLY A 166 9.12 21.01 -10.32
N LEU A 167 8.09 21.20 -9.50
CA LEU A 167 6.71 20.83 -9.81
C LEU A 167 6.23 21.54 -11.08
N ARG A 168 5.65 20.76 -11.98
CA ARG A 168 5.13 21.19 -13.27
C ARG A 168 3.89 20.38 -13.63
N GLU A 169 3.06 20.95 -14.48
CA GLU A 169 1.94 20.22 -15.09
C GLU A 169 2.49 19.06 -15.95
N PRO A 170 1.86 17.88 -15.94
CA PRO A 170 2.27 16.77 -16.80
C PRO A 170 2.07 17.12 -18.28
N VAL A 171 3.09 16.86 -19.11
CA VAL A 171 3.00 17.06 -20.56
C VAL A 171 2.38 15.82 -21.18
N ALA A 172 1.08 15.89 -21.53
CA ALA A 172 0.27 14.85 -22.17
C ALA A 172 0.31 13.45 -21.52
N ASP A 173 -0.85 12.84 -21.27
CA ASP A 173 -0.88 11.51 -20.65
C ASP A 173 -0.25 10.46 -21.58
N THR A 174 0.90 9.92 -21.15
CA THR A 174 1.30 8.60 -21.62
C THR A 174 0.24 7.62 -21.12
N PRO A 175 -0.40 6.83 -22.00
CA PRO A 175 -1.43 5.90 -21.56
C PRO A 175 -0.83 4.97 -20.50
N PRO A 176 -1.48 4.80 -19.35
CA PRO A 176 -0.95 3.96 -18.30
C PRO A 176 -0.79 2.53 -18.83
N ALA A 177 0.28 1.85 -18.41
CA ALA A 177 0.42 0.43 -18.69
C ALA A 177 -0.84 -0.30 -18.24
N ARG A 178 -1.33 -1.24 -19.06
CA ARG A 178 -2.50 -2.04 -18.71
C ARG A 178 -2.19 -2.79 -17.41
N SER A 179 -3.05 -2.58 -16.41
CA SER A 179 -2.93 -3.18 -15.08
C SER A 179 -4.28 -3.78 -14.72
N ASP A 180 -4.25 -5.02 -14.23
CA ASP A 180 -5.40 -5.68 -13.61
C ASP A 180 -5.60 -5.16 -12.17
N GLY A 181 -4.54 -4.63 -11.53
CA GLY A 181 -4.64 -4.02 -10.20
C GLY A 181 -3.39 -4.13 -9.33
N THR A 182 -3.62 -4.23 -8.03
CA THR A 182 -2.60 -4.42 -7.00
C THR A 182 -2.59 -5.87 -6.54
N LEU A 183 -1.44 -6.53 -6.64
CA LEU A 183 -1.22 -7.92 -6.26
C LEU A 183 -0.56 -7.98 -4.88
N MET A 184 -1.05 -8.87 -4.03
CA MET A 184 -0.51 -9.13 -2.70
C MET A 184 -0.38 -10.63 -2.44
N LEU A 185 0.57 -11.02 -1.59
CA LEU A 185 0.68 -12.38 -1.07
C LEU A 185 0.12 -12.41 0.37
N LYS A 186 -1.07 -12.99 0.54
CA LYS A 186 -1.67 -13.19 1.86
C LYS A 186 -1.05 -14.41 2.51
N TYR A 187 -0.44 -14.20 3.67
CA TYR A 187 0.25 -15.23 4.44
C TYR A 187 -0.24 -15.28 5.89
N THR A 188 -0.51 -16.47 6.42
CA THR A 188 -0.85 -16.69 7.83
C THR A 188 -0.05 -17.89 8.37
N PRO A 189 0.79 -17.71 9.40
CA PRO A 189 1.57 -18.80 9.98
C PRO A 189 0.66 -19.78 10.71
N ARG A 190 1.06 -21.07 10.77
CA ARG A 190 0.35 -22.06 11.58
C ARG A 190 0.77 -21.96 13.05
N THR A 191 -0.21 -21.88 13.94
CA THR A 191 0.03 -21.84 15.40
C THR A 191 0.51 -23.19 15.89
N GLY A 192 1.64 -23.23 16.59
CA GLY A 192 2.20 -24.45 17.18
C GLY A 192 3.19 -25.20 16.28
N ASP A 193 3.03 -25.08 14.95
CA ASP A 193 3.94 -25.65 13.94
C ASP A 193 4.78 -24.52 13.32
N TRP A 194 5.71 -23.96 14.08
CA TRP A 194 6.46 -22.77 13.67
C TRP A 194 7.31 -23.01 12.41
N GLY A 195 7.09 -22.20 11.39
CA GLY A 195 7.68 -22.34 10.05
C GLY A 195 6.69 -22.85 9.00
N GLU A 196 5.61 -23.50 9.44
CA GLU A 196 4.52 -23.94 8.56
C GLU A 196 3.47 -22.85 8.36
N THR A 197 2.71 -22.98 7.27
CA THR A 197 1.74 -21.99 6.83
C THR A 197 0.31 -22.52 6.90
N GLU A 198 -0.59 -21.75 7.49
CA GLU A 198 -2.02 -22.04 7.51
C GLU A 198 -2.72 -21.54 6.23
N LEU A 199 -2.28 -20.38 5.71
CA LEU A 199 -2.79 -19.79 4.48
C LEU A 199 -1.67 -19.11 3.70
N CYS A 200 -1.52 -19.45 2.41
CA CYS A 200 -0.66 -18.75 1.47
C CYS A 200 -1.39 -18.62 0.13
N GLN A 201 -1.84 -17.42 -0.23
CA GLN A 201 -2.59 -17.20 -1.46
C GLN A 201 -2.37 -15.81 -2.02
N VAL A 202 -2.47 -15.69 -3.34
CA VAL A 202 -2.39 -14.40 -4.02
C VAL A 202 -3.76 -13.75 -4.03
N THR A 203 -3.80 -12.46 -3.72
CA THR A 203 -5.01 -11.65 -3.76
C THR A 203 -4.81 -10.46 -4.67
N LEU A 204 -5.89 -10.03 -5.33
CA LEU A 204 -5.91 -8.89 -6.24
C LEU A 204 -6.91 -7.85 -5.74
N THR A 205 -6.47 -6.60 -5.66
CA THR A 205 -7.38 -5.44 -5.64
C THR A 205 -7.46 -4.87 -7.06
N PRO A 206 -8.62 -4.94 -7.74
CA PRO A 206 -8.75 -4.46 -9.12
C PRO A 206 -8.40 -2.98 -9.27
N VAL A 207 -7.82 -2.60 -10.42
CA VAL A 207 -7.40 -1.22 -10.71
C VAL A 207 -8.56 -0.23 -10.78
N HIS A 208 -9.75 -0.71 -11.14
CA HIS A 208 -10.89 0.16 -11.39
C HIS A 208 -11.40 0.79 -10.08
N ASP A 209 -11.34 2.12 -10.00
CA ASP A 209 -11.87 2.94 -8.92
C ASP A 209 -12.94 3.89 -9.52
N PRO A 210 -14.23 3.47 -9.59
CA PRO A 210 -15.25 4.17 -10.37
C PRO A 210 -15.62 5.56 -9.83
N TYR A 211 -15.34 5.85 -8.55
CA TYR A 211 -15.76 7.09 -7.90
C TYR A 211 -14.60 8.02 -7.56
N VAL A 212 -13.37 7.65 -7.90
CA VAL A 212 -12.20 8.52 -7.72
C VAL A 212 -12.23 9.63 -8.75
N THR A 213 -12.06 10.86 -8.29
CA THR A 213 -11.80 12.04 -9.12
C THR A 213 -10.43 12.61 -8.79
N VAL A 214 -9.60 12.84 -9.80
CA VAL A 214 -8.31 13.55 -9.64
C VAL A 214 -8.57 15.04 -9.74
N ASP A 215 -8.26 15.76 -8.66
CA ASP A 215 -8.45 17.20 -8.58
C ASP A 215 -7.27 17.95 -9.20
N ARG A 216 -6.05 17.54 -8.86
CA ARG A 216 -4.79 18.16 -9.30
C ARG A 216 -3.69 17.12 -9.39
N ARG A 217 -2.82 17.26 -10.38
CA ARG A 217 -1.64 16.42 -10.57
C ARG A 217 -0.46 17.26 -11.01
N HIS A 218 0.63 17.18 -10.27
CA HIS A 218 1.92 17.75 -10.66
C HIS A 218 2.95 16.63 -10.76
N VAL A 219 3.92 16.80 -11.66
CA VAL A 219 5.10 15.94 -11.77
C VAL A 219 6.34 16.77 -11.46
N GLY A 220 7.42 16.11 -11.06
CA GLY A 220 8.65 16.79 -10.69
C GLY A 220 9.84 15.84 -10.60
N ASP A 221 10.98 16.40 -10.24
CA ASP A 221 12.18 15.64 -9.96
C ASP A 221 12.09 15.09 -8.54
N ALA A 222 12.55 13.86 -8.32
CA ALA A 222 12.35 13.18 -7.05
C ALA A 222 13.64 12.64 -6.47
N ARG A 223 13.62 12.43 -5.15
CA ARG A 223 14.61 11.64 -4.43
C ARG A 223 13.92 10.73 -3.44
N VAL A 224 14.52 9.57 -3.22
CA VAL A 224 14.11 8.60 -2.19
C VAL A 224 15.36 8.16 -1.45
N ARG A 225 15.26 7.99 -0.14
CA ARG A 225 16.32 7.43 0.68
C ARG A 225 15.75 6.50 1.73
N PHE A 226 16.23 5.26 1.74
CA PHE A 226 16.05 4.32 2.84
C PHE A 226 17.29 4.42 3.75
N ASN A 227 17.10 4.73 5.02
CA ASN A 227 18.20 4.76 5.99
C ASN A 227 18.40 3.34 6.55
N VAL A 228 19.58 2.77 6.31
CA VAL A 228 19.97 1.46 6.83
C VAL A 228 19.86 1.47 8.34
N ALA A 229 19.15 0.49 8.88
CA ALA A 229 18.85 0.34 10.28
C ALA A 229 19.64 -0.82 10.89
N SER A 230 20.15 -0.64 12.10
CA SER A 230 20.53 -1.76 12.95
C SER A 230 19.27 -2.47 13.48
N TRP A 231 19.46 -3.65 14.10
CA TRP A 231 18.36 -4.29 14.82
C TRP A 231 17.81 -3.41 15.95
N SER A 232 18.66 -2.67 16.68
CA SER A 232 18.19 -1.79 17.76
C SER A 232 17.39 -0.59 17.26
N ASP A 233 17.63 -0.15 16.02
CA ASP A 233 16.86 0.94 15.40
C ASP A 233 15.46 0.47 14.97
N LEU A 234 15.37 -0.71 14.35
CA LEU A 234 14.11 -1.28 13.82
C LEU A 234 14.01 -2.80 14.09
N PRO A 235 13.73 -3.24 15.33
CA PRO A 235 13.82 -4.66 15.72
C PRO A 235 12.97 -5.62 14.88
N THR A 236 11.82 -5.14 14.39
CA THR A 236 10.87 -5.94 13.62
C THR A 236 10.84 -5.60 12.13
N MET A 237 11.59 -4.59 11.69
CA MET A 237 11.50 -4.04 10.33
C MET A 237 12.83 -3.76 9.64
N ALA A 238 13.98 -3.87 10.34
CA ALA A 238 15.30 -3.66 9.77
C ALA A 238 15.53 -4.53 8.53
N HIS A 239 15.09 -5.79 8.56
CA HIS A 239 15.20 -6.69 7.42
C HIS A 239 14.44 -6.19 6.16
N VAL A 240 13.28 -5.55 6.33
CA VAL A 240 12.51 -4.97 5.23
C VAL A 240 13.18 -3.70 4.70
N VAL A 241 13.52 -2.78 5.61
CA VAL A 241 14.10 -1.49 5.27
C VAL A 241 15.48 -1.65 4.63
N ASN A 242 16.32 -2.54 5.16
CA ASN A 242 17.66 -2.77 4.62
C ASN A 242 17.61 -3.47 3.26
N ALA A 243 16.69 -4.41 3.07
CA ALA A 243 16.47 -5.02 1.74
C ALA A 243 16.10 -3.96 0.69
N LEU A 244 15.25 -2.99 1.04
CA LEU A 244 14.92 -1.86 0.15
C LEU A 244 16.09 -0.90 -0.05
N ALA A 245 16.91 -0.67 0.98
CA ALA A 245 18.12 0.16 0.89
C ALA A 245 19.22 -0.47 0.03
N GLU A 246 19.24 -1.80 -0.09
CA GLU A 246 20.20 -2.57 -0.91
C GLU A 246 19.86 -2.56 -2.41
N LEU A 247 18.66 -2.10 -2.79
CA LEU A 247 18.27 -1.88 -4.17
C LEU A 247 18.96 -0.61 -4.70
N PRO A 248 19.94 -0.71 -5.61
CA PRO A 248 20.63 0.47 -6.11
C PRO A 248 19.66 1.37 -6.88
N ILE A 249 19.69 2.66 -6.61
CA ILE A 249 19.01 3.66 -7.45
C ILE A 249 19.90 3.88 -8.68
N VAL A 250 19.60 3.18 -9.77
CA VAL A 250 20.32 3.33 -11.05
C VAL A 250 19.96 4.66 -11.70
N GLU A 251 18.66 4.98 -11.70
CA GLU A 251 18.15 6.22 -12.26
C GLU A 251 16.80 6.59 -11.61
N MET A 252 16.64 7.84 -11.19
CA MET A 252 15.35 8.35 -10.74
C MET A 252 14.42 8.55 -11.95
N ARG A 253 13.19 8.03 -11.87
CA ARG A 253 12.13 8.19 -12.88
C ARG A 253 11.24 9.42 -12.61
N GLY A 254 11.61 10.24 -11.63
CA GLY A 254 10.85 11.41 -11.18
C GLY A 254 9.81 11.07 -10.11
N GLY A 255 8.97 12.05 -9.81
CA GLY A 255 7.91 11.94 -8.82
C GLY A 255 6.67 12.73 -9.18
N SER A 256 5.64 12.57 -8.38
CA SER A 256 4.36 13.27 -8.57
C SER A 256 3.69 13.64 -7.27
N ILE A 257 2.83 14.66 -7.33
CA ILE A 257 1.90 15.03 -6.27
C ILE A 257 0.51 15.03 -6.87
N VAL A 258 -0.36 14.19 -6.32
CA VAL A 258 -1.74 14.02 -6.78
C VAL A 258 -2.69 14.32 -5.63
N HIS A 259 -3.62 15.24 -5.87
CA HIS A 259 -4.79 15.44 -5.02
C HIS A 259 -5.99 14.79 -5.70
N ALA A 260 -6.76 14.03 -4.94
CA ALA A 260 -7.94 13.36 -5.42
C ALA A 260 -8.95 13.18 -4.29
N HIS A 261 -10.18 12.85 -4.65
CA HIS A 261 -11.21 12.49 -3.72
C HIS A 261 -12.06 11.33 -4.25
N GLY A 262 -12.84 10.73 -3.36
CA GLY A 262 -13.63 9.54 -3.64
C GLY A 262 -12.82 8.25 -3.56
N GLY A 263 -13.51 7.13 -3.71
CA GLY A 263 -12.94 5.79 -3.55
C GLY A 263 -13.84 4.69 -4.12
N LYS A 264 -13.86 3.53 -3.47
CA LYS A 264 -14.81 2.46 -3.77
C LYS A 264 -15.16 1.67 -2.51
N PRO A 265 -16.18 0.80 -2.53
CA PRO A 265 -16.53 -0.05 -1.38
C PRO A 265 -15.49 -1.12 -1.03
N TYR A 266 -14.52 -1.33 -1.92
CA TYR A 266 -13.43 -2.31 -1.75
C TYR A 266 -13.94 -3.75 -1.51
N LEU A 267 -15.10 -4.12 -2.04
CA LEU A 267 -15.67 -5.48 -1.97
C LEU A 267 -15.33 -6.33 -3.20
N ASP A 268 -14.62 -5.75 -4.17
CA ASP A 268 -14.27 -6.35 -5.46
C ASP A 268 -12.93 -7.09 -5.44
N GLN A 269 -12.26 -7.21 -4.29
CA GLN A 269 -11.04 -8.01 -4.19
C GLN A 269 -11.33 -9.50 -4.32
N CYS A 270 -10.38 -10.20 -4.93
CA CYS A 270 -10.49 -11.64 -5.15
C CYS A 270 -9.18 -12.36 -4.82
N VAL A 271 -9.29 -13.67 -4.65
CA VAL A 271 -8.15 -14.59 -4.61
C VAL A 271 -7.87 -15.06 -6.03
N LEU A 272 -6.59 -15.13 -6.40
CA LEU A 272 -6.12 -15.71 -7.66
C LEU A 272 -5.56 -17.11 -7.40
N SER A 273 -5.83 -18.05 -8.31
CA SER A 273 -5.45 -19.47 -8.22
C SER A 273 -4.43 -19.91 -9.27
#